data_AF-A0A957V9W9-F1
#
_entry.id   AF-A0A957V9W9-F1
#
_cell.length_a   1.000
_cell.length_b   1.000
_cell.length_c   1.000
_cell.angle_alpha   90.00
_cell.angle_beta   90.00
_cell.angle_gamma   90.00
#
_symmetry.space_group_name_H-M   'P 1'
#
loop_
_entity.id
_entity.type
_entity.pdbx_description
1 polymer ?
#
loop_
_entity_poly.entity_id
_entity_poly.type
_entity_poly.pdbx_seq_one_letter_code
_entity_poly.pdbx_strand_id
1 'polypeptide(L)'
;MTGRQHWWTLGALLLAGVSFLGLYYIINHLWPDPDQVFARPHLLLFAFMFLGAGSSIIPLSVYLNHRFATPDWLERDKTRLLRQGVWAGSFLVLVAYLQLTKTFNLTIAAVLAGVFILIETFFLTRE
;
A
#
# COMPACT_ATOMS: atom_id res chain seq x y z
N MET A 1 8.44 -9.70 19.79
CA MET A 1 8.38 -10.09 18.36
C MET A 1 8.61 -11.58 18.21
N THR A 2 7.67 -12.31 17.61
CA THR A 2 7.81 -13.76 17.35
C THR A 2 8.59 -13.98 16.04
N GLY A 3 9.27 -15.13 15.88
CA GLY A 3 10.09 -15.40 14.69
C GLY A 3 9.35 -15.25 13.36
N ARG A 4 8.04 -15.49 13.33
CA ARG A 4 7.18 -15.33 12.15
C ARG A 4 7.04 -13.86 11.72
N GLN A 5 7.01 -12.91 12.66
CA GLN A 5 6.88 -11.49 12.37
C GLN A 5 8.12 -10.92 11.67
N HIS A 6 9.31 -11.40 12.04
CA HIS A 6 10.57 -10.96 11.42
C HIS A 6 10.65 -11.32 9.93
N TRP A 7 10.17 -12.50 9.53
CA TRP A 7 10.15 -12.90 8.12
C TRP A 7 9.22 -12.02 7.27
N TRP A 8 8.05 -11.65 7.82
CA TRP A 8 7.14 -10.71 7.15
C TRP A 8 7.77 -9.34 6.96
N THR A 9 8.44 -8.80 7.99
CA THR A 9 9.11 -7.51 7.87
C THR A 9 10.27 -7.54 6.88
N LEU A 10 11.07 -8.60 6.87
CA LEU A 10 12.20 -8.73 5.93
C LEU A 10 11.71 -8.87 4.49
N GLY A 11 10.72 -9.74 4.24
CA GLY A 11 10.13 -9.90 2.92
C GLY A 11 9.49 -8.60 2.41
N ALA A 12 8.80 -7.88 3.28
CA ALA A 12 8.22 -6.58 2.95
C ALA A 12 9.29 -5.53 2.62
N LEU A 13 10.37 -5.44 3.40
CA LEU A 13 11.46 -4.50 3.13
C LEU A 13 12.18 -4.80 1.81
N LEU A 14 12.42 -6.08 1.51
CA LEU A 14 12.99 -6.48 0.22
C LEU A 14 12.08 -6.12 -0.95
N LEU A 15 10.78 -6.43 -0.83
CA LEU A 15 9.80 -6.08 -1.85
C LEU A 15 9.68 -4.56 -2.03
N ALA A 16 9.70 -3.79 -0.93
CA ALA A 16 9.71 -2.33 -0.96
C ALA A 16 10.95 -1.82 -1.71
N GLY A 17 12.13 -2.35 -1.40
CA GLY A 17 13.38 -1.98 -2.06
C GLY A 17 13.33 -2.21 -3.58
N VAL A 18 12.94 -3.42 -4.01
CA VAL A 18 12.75 -3.72 -5.44
C VAL A 18 11.71 -2.80 -6.07
N SER A 19 10.62 -2.52 -5.34
CA SER A 19 9.54 -1.70 -5.86
C SER A 19 9.95 -0.25 -6.08
N PHE A 20 10.66 0.34 -5.13
CA PHE A 20 11.18 1.70 -5.24
C PHE A 20 12.28 1.83 -6.29
N LEU A 21 13.13 0.81 -6.46
CA LEU A 21 14.11 0.78 -7.54
C LEU A 21 13.43 0.75 -8.91
N GLY A 22 12.35 -0.04 -9.05
CA GLY A 22 11.54 -0.06 -10.27
C GLY A 22 10.89 1.31 -10.54
N LEU A 23 10.31 1.95 -9.52
CA LEU A 23 9.78 3.32 -9.64
C LEU A 23 10.85 4.31 -10.08
N TYR A 24 12.02 4.30 -9.43
CA TYR A 24 13.14 5.17 -9.77
C TYR A 24 13.55 4.99 -11.24
N TYR A 25 13.64 3.75 -11.71
CA TYR A 25 13.99 3.46 -13.09
C TYR A 25 12.94 4.02 -14.07
N ILE A 26 11.65 3.75 -13.82
CA ILE A 26 10.54 4.19 -14.67
C ILE A 26 10.49 5.72 -14.76
N ILE A 27 10.58 6.40 -13.62
CA ILE A 27 10.50 7.87 -13.57
C ILE A 27 11.68 8.49 -14.34
N ASN A 28 12.90 7.98 -14.17
CA ASN A 28 14.09 8.62 -14.76
C ASN A 28 14.35 8.24 -16.23
N HIS A 29 13.94 7.04 -16.67
CA HIS A 29 14.30 6.52 -18.00
C HIS A 29 13.09 6.34 -18.93
N LEU A 30 11.89 6.16 -18.38
CA LEU A 30 10.67 5.88 -19.14
C LEU A 30 9.60 6.96 -18.89
N TRP A 31 10.02 8.22 -18.67
CA TRP A 31 9.11 9.31 -18.30
C TRP A 31 7.83 9.26 -19.15
N PRO A 32 6.67 8.95 -18.55
CA PRO A 32 5.47 8.72 -19.34
C PRO A 32 4.96 10.02 -19.96
N ASP A 33 4.62 10.00 -21.24
CA ASP A 33 3.95 11.14 -21.87
C ASP A 33 2.59 11.37 -21.18
N PRO A 34 2.30 12.60 -20.72
CA PRO A 34 1.14 12.89 -19.86
C PRO A 34 -0.20 12.80 -20.58
N ASP A 35 -0.21 12.67 -21.90
CA ASP A 35 -1.41 12.54 -22.74
C ASP A 35 -1.95 11.11 -22.81
N GLN A 36 -1.16 10.09 -22.46
CA GLN A 36 -1.55 8.68 -22.53
C GLN A 36 -1.51 7.95 -21.17
N VAL A 37 -2.51 8.21 -20.33
CA VAL A 37 -2.66 7.64 -18.97
C VAL A 37 -2.64 6.10 -18.96
N PHE A 38 -3.10 5.43 -20.03
CA PHE A 38 -3.14 3.97 -20.12
C PHE A 38 -1.98 3.36 -20.93
N ALA A 39 -0.94 4.14 -21.24
CA ALA A 39 0.26 3.60 -21.86
C ALA A 39 0.98 2.61 -20.93
N ARG A 40 1.72 1.66 -21.52
CA ARG A 40 2.46 0.61 -20.79
C ARG A 40 3.33 1.14 -19.63
N PRO A 41 4.02 2.29 -19.73
CA PRO A 41 4.83 2.83 -18.64
C PRO A 41 4.01 3.20 -17.38
N HIS A 42 2.78 3.72 -17.56
CA HIS A 42 1.91 4.11 -16.44
C HIS A 42 1.41 2.90 -15.65
N LEU A 43 1.05 1.81 -16.33
CA LEU A 43 0.62 0.57 -15.65
C LEU A 43 1.75 0.00 -14.79
N LEU A 44 2.98 0.00 -15.30
CA LEU A 44 4.15 -0.39 -14.51
C LEU A 44 4.36 0.57 -13.35
N LEU A 45 4.26 1.88 -13.57
CA LEU A 45 4.37 2.87 -12.50
C LEU A 45 3.36 2.59 -11.38
N PHE A 46 2.08 2.39 -11.70
CA PHE A 46 1.05 2.08 -10.72
C PHE A 46 1.29 0.75 -10.01
N ALA A 47 1.72 -0.30 -10.73
CA ALA A 47 2.04 -1.59 -10.13
C ALA A 47 3.20 -1.50 -9.14
N PHE A 48 4.30 -0.84 -9.53
CA PHE A 48 5.46 -0.63 -8.66
C PHE A 48 5.13 0.30 -7.49
N MET A 49 4.24 1.29 -7.68
CA MET A 49 3.78 2.16 -6.60
C MET A 49 2.88 1.44 -5.61
N PHE A 50 1.97 0.59 -6.10
CA PHE A 50 1.14 -0.29 -5.27
C PHE A 50 2.01 -1.20 -4.41
N LEU A 51 2.97 -1.90 -5.03
CA LEU A 51 3.85 -2.82 -4.33
C LEU A 51 4.75 -2.10 -3.34
N GLY A 52 5.34 -0.97 -3.72
CA GLY A 52 6.22 -0.18 -2.86
C GLY A 52 5.49 0.39 -1.64
N ALA A 53 4.34 1.01 -1.85
CA ALA A 53 3.56 1.58 -0.76
C ALA A 53 2.96 0.50 0.16
N GLY A 54 2.37 -0.54 -0.45
CA GLY A 54 1.77 -1.64 0.29
C GLY A 54 2.80 -2.43 1.10
N SER A 55 4.00 -2.63 0.59
CA SER A 55 5.07 -3.31 1.33
C SER A 55 5.70 -2.42 2.41
N SER A 56 5.81 -1.10 2.18
CA SER A 56 6.36 -0.15 3.16
C SER A 56 5.49 -0.01 4.41
N ILE A 57 4.16 -0.21 4.29
CA ILE A 57 3.27 -0.12 5.44
C ILE A 57 3.34 -1.37 6.34
N ILE A 58 3.71 -2.53 5.81
CA ILE A 58 3.74 -3.80 6.57
C ILE A 58 4.58 -3.70 7.86
N PRO A 59 5.84 -3.19 7.85
CA PRO A 59 6.61 -3.05 9.10
C PRO A 59 5.95 -2.09 10.10
N LEU A 60 5.34 -1.00 9.62
CA LEU A 60 4.60 -0.07 10.46
C LEU A 60 3.37 -0.76 11.08
N SER A 61 2.61 -1.50 10.28
CA SER A 61 1.48 -2.31 10.71
C SER A 61 1.89 -3.36 11.74
N VAL A 62 3.00 -4.07 11.55
CA VAL A 62 3.52 -5.04 12.53
C VAL A 62 3.82 -4.35 13.86
N TYR A 63 4.49 -3.20 13.82
CA TYR A 63 4.82 -2.44 15.02
C TYR A 63 3.56 -1.97 15.77
N LEU A 64 2.60 -1.37 15.06
CA LEU A 64 1.35 -0.87 15.65
C LEU A 64 0.49 -2.01 16.21
N ASN A 65 0.33 -3.11 15.48
CA ASN A 65 -0.43 -4.25 15.98
C ASN A 65 0.28 -4.92 17.18
N HIS A 66 1.61 -4.97 17.21
CA HIS A 66 2.33 -5.49 18.38
C HIS A 66 2.15 -4.59 19.62
N ARG A 67 2.00 -3.28 19.44
CA ARG A 67 1.85 -2.31 20.54
C ARG A 67 0.43 -2.21 21.07
N PHE A 68 -0.57 -2.29 20.19
CA PHE A 68 -1.96 -1.95 20.53
C PHE A 68 -2.96 -3.11 20.40
N ALA A 69 -2.64 -4.19 19.69
CA ALA A 69 -3.55 -5.32 19.51
C ALA A 69 -3.33 -6.43 20.55
N THR A 70 -4.33 -7.32 20.72
CA THR A 70 -4.26 -8.48 21.61
C THR A 70 -3.11 -9.43 21.23
N PRO A 71 -2.43 -10.11 22.17
CA PRO A 71 -1.23 -10.92 21.89
C PRO A 71 -1.33 -11.91 20.73
N ASP A 72 -2.53 -12.45 20.47
CA ASP A 72 -2.77 -13.48 19.45
C ASP A 72 -3.34 -12.92 18.13
N TRP A 73 -3.27 -11.61 17.91
CA TRP A 73 -3.89 -10.93 16.77
C TRP A 73 -3.52 -11.54 15.41
N LEU A 74 -2.26 -11.97 15.25
CA LEU A 74 -1.74 -12.55 14.01
C LEU A 74 -2.22 -14.00 13.80
N GLU A 75 -2.59 -14.69 14.88
CA GLU A 75 -3.10 -16.06 14.80
C GLU A 75 -4.59 -16.08 14.49
N ARG A 76 -5.33 -15.09 14.98
CA ARG A 76 -6.75 -14.87 14.64
C ARG A 76 -6.93 -14.46 13.18
N ASP A 77 -6.14 -13.50 12.70
CA ASP A 77 -6.18 -13.07 11.30
C ASP A 77 -4.77 -13.01 10.69
N LYS A 78 -4.46 -14.08 9.93
CA LYS A 78 -3.20 -14.22 9.20
C LYS A 78 -3.11 -13.29 7.99
N THR A 79 -4.25 -12.80 7.49
CA THR A 79 -4.36 -11.98 6.28
C THR A 79 -4.36 -10.48 6.59
N ARG A 80 -4.50 -10.09 7.85
CA ARG A 80 -4.55 -8.70 8.32
C ARG A 80 -3.45 -7.81 7.75
N LEU A 81 -2.20 -8.27 7.83
CA LEU A 81 -1.04 -7.49 7.36
C LEU A 81 -1.07 -7.30 5.83
N LEU A 82 -1.45 -8.36 5.10
CA LEU A 82 -1.59 -8.30 3.64
C LEU A 82 -2.70 -7.32 3.27
N ARG A 83 -3.85 -7.40 3.94
CA ARG A 83 -5.00 -6.51 3.71
C ARG A 83 -4.65 -5.04 3.96
N GLN A 84 -3.97 -4.74 5.06
CA GLN A 84 -3.49 -3.38 5.35
C GLN A 84 -2.50 -2.86 4.28
N GLY A 85 -1.60 -3.73 3.79
CA GLY A 85 -0.76 -3.43 2.65
C GLY A 85 -1.54 -3.13 1.37
N VAL A 86 -2.53 -3.96 1.05
CA VAL A 86 -3.40 -3.78 -0.13
C VAL A 86 -4.18 -2.48 -0.04
N TRP A 87 -4.71 -2.12 1.13
CA TRP A 87 -5.43 -0.86 1.33
C TRP A 87 -4.52 0.36 1.16
N ALA A 88 -3.34 0.35 1.79
CA ALA A 88 -2.38 1.44 1.66
C ALA A 88 -1.88 1.62 0.22
N GLY A 89 -1.55 0.50 -0.45
CA GLY A 89 -1.12 0.50 -1.85
C GLY A 89 -2.22 1.01 -2.79
N SER A 90 -3.45 0.49 -2.64
CA SER A 90 -4.60 0.90 -3.44
C SER A 90 -4.91 2.39 -3.27
N PHE A 91 -4.91 2.88 -2.03
CA PHE A 91 -5.16 4.28 -1.74
C PHE A 91 -4.13 5.18 -2.43
N LEU A 92 -2.84 4.87 -2.32
CA LEU A 92 -1.80 5.69 -2.93
C LEU A 92 -1.93 5.70 -4.46
N VAL A 93 -2.18 4.55 -5.09
CA VAL A 93 -2.40 4.46 -6.54
C VAL A 93 -3.60 5.29 -6.98
N LEU A 94 -4.72 5.23 -6.26
CA LEU A 94 -5.88 6.06 -6.56
C LEU A 94 -5.56 7.55 -6.44
N VAL A 95 -4.81 7.96 -5.42
CA VAL A 95 -4.38 9.35 -5.25
C VAL A 95 -3.49 9.80 -6.41
N ALA A 96 -2.48 9.00 -6.80
CA ALA A 96 -1.62 9.33 -7.93
C ALA A 96 -2.39 9.38 -9.26
N TYR A 97 -3.34 8.47 -9.45
CA TYR A 97 -4.22 8.49 -10.62
C TYR A 97 -5.06 9.77 -10.69
N LEU A 98 -5.64 10.20 -9.55
CA LEU A 98 -6.38 11.46 -9.47
C LEU A 98 -5.48 12.67 -9.75
N GLN A 99 -4.22 12.63 -9.34
CA GLN A 99 -3.25 13.69 -9.65
C GLN A 99 -2.93 13.74 -11.15
N LEU A 100 -2.70 12.59 -11.80
CA LEU A 100 -2.43 12.52 -13.25
C LEU A 100 -3.61 13.01 -14.08
N THR A 101 -4.83 12.67 -13.68
CA THR A 101 -6.08 13.14 -14.33
C THR A 101 -6.45 14.58 -13.94
N LYS A 102 -5.62 15.27 -13.15
CA LYS A 102 -5.86 16.64 -12.64
C LYS A 102 -7.21 16.81 -11.92
N THR A 103 -7.77 15.72 -11.41
CA THR A 103 -9.05 15.69 -10.69
C THR A 103 -8.83 15.54 -9.18
N PHE A 104 -7.57 15.63 -8.73
CA PHE A 104 -7.22 15.55 -7.33
C PHE A 104 -7.83 16.71 -6.54
N ASN A 105 -8.65 16.35 -5.55
CA ASN A 105 -9.17 17.26 -4.54
C ASN A 105 -8.94 16.62 -3.17
N LEU A 106 -8.46 17.42 -2.21
CA LEU A 106 -8.19 16.96 -0.85
C LEU A 106 -9.44 16.36 -0.19
N THR A 107 -10.62 16.89 -0.50
CA THR A 107 -11.90 16.31 -0.06
C THR A 107 -12.11 14.91 -0.62
N ILE A 108 -11.85 14.68 -1.91
CA ILE A 108 -11.98 13.35 -2.53
C ILE A 108 -10.99 12.37 -1.90
N ALA A 109 -9.74 12.80 -1.68
CA ALA A 109 -8.73 11.97 -1.02
C ALA A 109 -9.14 11.60 0.41
N ALA A 110 -9.70 12.55 1.18
CA ALA A 110 -10.19 12.29 2.53
C ALA A 110 -11.38 11.31 2.54
N VAL A 111 -12.32 11.46 1.60
CA VAL A 111 -13.45 10.52 1.44
C VAL A 111 -12.94 9.11 1.12
N LEU A 112 -12.00 8.98 0.17
CA LEU A 112 -11.41 7.68 -0.19
C LEU A 112 -10.70 7.03 1.01
N ALA A 113 -9.89 7.81 1.75
CA ALA A 113 -9.25 7.32 2.96
C ALA A 113 -10.29 6.84 3.99
N GLY A 114 -11.37 7.59 4.17
CA GLY A 114 -12.49 7.22 5.03
C GLY A 114 -13.13 5.88 4.61
N VAL A 115 -13.35 5.67 3.32
CA VAL A 115 -13.90 4.40 2.80
C VAL A 115 -12.98 3.22 3.14
N PHE A 116 -11.67 3.33 2.89
CA PHE A 116 -10.72 2.26 3.23
C PHE A 116 -10.69 1.97 4.74
N ILE A 117 -10.71 3.02 5.58
CA ILE A 117 -10.75 2.87 7.04
C ILE A 117 -12.04 2.20 7.49
N LEU A 118 -13.19 2.59 6.93
CA LEU A 118 -14.49 2.00 7.26
C LEU A 118 -14.54 0.52 6.86
N ILE A 119 -14.03 0.19 5.67
CA ILE A 119 -13.93 -1.20 5.22
C ILE A 119 -13.05 -2.02 6.17
N GLU A 120 -11.86 -1.53 6.51
CA GLU A 120 -10.96 -2.21 7.45
C GLU A 120 -11.62 -2.37 8.83
N THR A 121 -12.28 -1.33 9.34
CA THR A 121 -13.00 -1.37 10.62
C THR A 121 -14.11 -2.41 10.59
N PHE A 122 -14.86 -2.48 9.49
CA PHE A 122 -15.91 -3.48 9.30
C PHE A 122 -15.37 -4.90 9.35
N PHE A 123 -14.25 -5.18 8.67
CA PHE A 123 -13.58 -6.49 8.77
C PHE A 123 -13.14 -6.80 10.20
N LEU A 124 -12.53 -5.82 10.88
CA LEU A 124 -12.11 -5.99 12.29
C LEU A 124 -13.26 -6.22 13.26
N THR A 125 -14.47 -5.70 12.98
CA THR A 125 -15.66 -5.95 13.83
C THR A 125 -16.36 -7.27 13.56
N ARG A 126 -16.08 -7.92 12.41
CA ARG A 126 -16.71 -9.20 12.03
C ARG A 126 -15.89 -10.42 12.42
N GLU A 127 -14.62 -10.24 12.73
CA GLU A 127 -13.70 -11.26 13.28
C GLU A 127 -13.76 -11.31 14.81
#